data_AF-A0A950Z2F1-F1
#
_entry.id   AF-A0A950Z2F1-F1
#
_cell.length_a   1.000
_cell.length_b   1.000
_cell.length_c   1.000
_cell.angle_alpha   90.00
_cell.angle_beta   90.00
_cell.angle_gamma   90.00
#
_symmetry.space_group_name_H-M   'P 1'
#
loop_
_entity.id
_entity.type
_entity.pdbx_description
1 polymer ?
#
loop_
_entity_poly.entity_id
_entity_poly.type
_entity_poly.pdbx_seq_one_letter_code
_entity_poly.pdbx_strand_id
1 'polypeptide(L)'
;RAAGLSENEPCIQQALEFIRAYQNPDGGWGESCASYDENRYMPNPSTPSQTAWALLALLAGGDMRSESLYNGIDYLIRTQRPDGTWDEDYCTGTGFPRVFYLAYVEYRNTFPLLALSTFVQAAESLEVN
;
A
#
# COMPACT_ATOMS: atom_id res chain seq x y z
N ARG A 1 7.34 -16.96 9.04
CA ARG A 1 6.25 -16.62 8.08
C ARG A 1 4.93 -17.12 8.65
N ALA A 2 3.83 -16.35 8.55
CA ALA A 2 2.62 -16.56 9.37
C ALA A 2 1.70 -17.72 8.91
N ALA A 3 1.70 -18.08 7.63
CA ALA A 3 0.85 -19.15 7.07
C ALA A 3 1.61 -20.32 6.43
N GLY A 4 2.92 -20.42 6.69
CA GLY A 4 3.77 -21.51 6.17
C GLY A 4 4.12 -21.46 4.68
N LEU A 5 3.58 -20.51 3.91
CA LEU A 5 3.89 -20.34 2.49
C LEU A 5 5.22 -19.62 2.27
N SER A 6 5.89 -19.96 1.16
CA SER A 6 7.09 -19.26 0.70
C SER A 6 6.74 -18.02 -0.10
N GLU A 7 7.52 -16.94 -0.01
CA GLU A 7 7.32 -15.77 -0.89
C GLU A 7 7.52 -16.11 -2.38
N ASN A 8 8.29 -17.16 -2.67
CA ASN A 8 8.54 -17.66 -4.02
C ASN A 8 7.38 -18.49 -4.60
N GLU A 9 6.27 -18.64 -3.86
CA GLU A 9 5.08 -19.29 -4.42
C GLU A 9 4.56 -18.50 -5.63
N PRO A 10 4.21 -19.16 -6.75
CA PRO A 10 3.82 -18.46 -7.98
C PRO A 10 2.67 -17.46 -7.80
N CYS A 11 1.69 -17.77 -6.95
CA CYS A 11 0.57 -16.89 -6.67
C CYS A 11 0.99 -15.61 -5.91
N ILE A 12 2.01 -15.70 -5.04
CA ILE A 12 2.54 -14.54 -4.34
C ILE A 12 3.30 -13.68 -5.33
N GLN A 13 4.20 -14.25 -6.13
CA GLN A 13 4.94 -13.50 -7.13
C GLN A 13 4.01 -12.77 -8.12
N GLN A 14 2.96 -13.44 -8.62
CA GLN A 14 1.94 -12.83 -9.46
C GLN A 14 1.20 -11.67 -8.78
N ALA A 15 0.87 -11.80 -7.49
CA ALA A 15 0.24 -10.72 -6.73
C ALA A 15 1.19 -9.51 -6.56
N LEU A 16 2.47 -9.74 -6.31
CA LEU A 16 3.47 -8.67 -6.19
C LEU A 16 3.71 -7.96 -7.55
N GLU A 17 3.75 -8.71 -8.64
CA GLU A 17 3.83 -8.15 -10.00
C GLU A 17 2.62 -7.27 -10.31
N PHE A 18 1.41 -7.73 -9.97
CA PHE A 18 0.19 -6.93 -10.10
C PHE A 18 0.30 -5.62 -9.32
N ILE A 19 0.73 -5.66 -8.06
CA ILE A 19 0.90 -4.46 -7.24
C ILE A 19 1.87 -3.48 -7.90
N ARG A 20 3.07 -3.93 -8.30
CA ARG A 20 4.07 -3.06 -8.96
C ARG A 20 3.54 -2.45 -10.26
N ALA A 21 2.76 -3.21 -11.03
CA ALA A 21 2.22 -2.76 -12.32
C ALA A 21 1.20 -1.62 -12.21
N TYR A 22 0.52 -1.47 -11.06
CA TYR A 22 -0.50 -0.44 -10.82
C TYR A 22 -0.01 0.73 -9.96
N GLN A 23 1.30 0.88 -9.78
CA GLN A 23 1.85 2.06 -9.12
C GLN A 23 1.60 3.31 -9.96
N ASN A 24 1.12 4.37 -9.33
CA ASN A 24 0.91 5.66 -9.98
C ASN A 24 2.25 6.37 -10.25
N PRO A 25 2.31 7.30 -11.22
CA PRO A 25 3.53 8.06 -11.53
C PRO A 25 4.09 8.89 -10.36
N ASP A 26 3.28 9.19 -9.35
CA ASP A 26 3.71 9.92 -8.14
C ASP A 26 4.35 9.01 -7.07
N GLY A 27 4.43 7.71 -7.33
CA GLY A 27 5.00 6.69 -6.46
C GLY A 27 3.98 5.99 -5.55
N GLY A 28 2.76 6.52 -5.42
CA GLY A 28 1.73 5.91 -4.58
C GLY A 28 0.84 4.91 -5.31
N TRP A 29 -0.17 4.42 -4.59
CA TRP A 29 -1.26 3.60 -5.13
C TRP A 29 -2.61 4.17 -4.73
N GLY A 30 -3.59 4.03 -5.60
CA GLY A 30 -4.96 4.45 -5.37
C GLY A 30 -5.94 3.66 -6.22
N GLU A 31 -6.97 3.12 -5.59
CA GLU A 31 -8.06 2.41 -6.27
C GLU A 31 -9.40 3.10 -6.00
N SER A 32 -10.18 3.31 -7.06
CA SER A 32 -11.50 3.91 -6.99
C SER A 32 -12.55 2.90 -6.56
N CYS A 33 -13.52 3.34 -5.77
CA CYS A 33 -14.72 2.57 -5.43
C CYS A 33 -15.52 2.09 -6.65
N ALA A 34 -15.31 2.68 -7.83
CA ALA A 34 -15.87 2.21 -9.11
C ALA A 34 -15.35 0.81 -9.51
N SER A 35 -14.28 0.31 -8.90
CA SER A 35 -13.77 -1.05 -9.14
C SER A 35 -14.81 -2.12 -8.84
N TYR A 36 -15.73 -1.86 -7.90
CA TYR A 36 -16.85 -2.77 -7.63
C TYR A 36 -17.85 -2.86 -8.78
N ASP A 37 -18.08 -1.78 -9.51
CA ASP A 37 -19.00 -1.76 -10.66
C ASP A 37 -18.34 -2.40 -11.88
N GLU A 38 -17.07 -2.08 -12.12
CA GLU A 38 -16.31 -2.53 -13.28
C GLU A 38 -15.72 -3.95 -13.13
N ASN A 39 -15.77 -4.51 -11.91
CA ASN A 39 -15.22 -5.82 -11.56
C ASN A 39 -13.75 -6.00 -12.00
N ARG A 40 -12.98 -4.92 -11.90
CA ARG A 40 -11.54 -4.84 -12.20
C ARG A 40 -10.95 -3.67 -11.45
N TYR A 41 -9.63 -3.67 -11.30
CA TYR A 41 -8.92 -2.55 -10.71
C TYR A 41 -9.19 -1.26 -11.50
N MET A 42 -9.58 -0.21 -10.78
CA MET A 42 -9.85 1.11 -11.33
C MET A 42 -8.87 2.10 -10.70
N PRO A 43 -7.80 2.50 -11.41
CA PRO A 43 -6.84 3.46 -10.90
C PRO A 43 -7.50 4.76 -10.45
N ASN A 44 -7.01 5.31 -9.36
CA ASN A 44 -7.42 6.57 -8.75
C ASN A 44 -6.18 7.32 -8.27
N PRO A 45 -6.24 8.63 -7.97
CA PRO A 45 -5.12 9.31 -7.33
C PRO A 45 -4.68 8.59 -6.07
N SER A 46 -3.38 8.64 -5.82
CA SER A 46 -2.76 7.93 -4.71
C SER A 46 -3.37 8.34 -3.37
N THR A 47 -3.58 7.37 -2.50
CA THR A 47 -4.04 7.62 -1.13
C THR A 47 -2.98 7.08 -0.15
N PRO A 48 -2.77 7.73 1.00
CA PRO A 48 -1.82 7.25 1.99
C PRO A 48 -2.15 5.83 2.47
N SER A 49 -3.43 5.51 2.69
CA SER A 49 -3.81 4.17 3.17
C SER A 49 -3.59 3.07 2.12
N GLN A 50 -4.01 3.26 0.87
CA GLN A 50 -3.82 2.25 -0.18
C GLN A 50 -2.35 2.10 -0.58
N THR A 51 -1.58 3.19 -0.57
CA THR A 51 -0.11 3.14 -0.74
C THR A 51 0.53 2.30 0.37
N ALA A 52 0.13 2.51 1.62
CA ALA A 52 0.63 1.73 2.73
C ALA A 52 0.26 0.23 2.61
N TRP A 53 -0.93 -0.11 2.13
CA TRP A 53 -1.29 -1.52 1.89
C TRP A 53 -0.43 -2.18 0.83
N ALA A 54 -0.16 -1.49 -0.28
CA ALA A 54 0.74 -1.96 -1.33
C ALA A 54 2.15 -2.20 -0.78
N LEU A 55 2.70 -1.25 -0.02
CA LEU A 55 4.01 -1.38 0.63
C LEU A 55 4.07 -2.56 1.60
N LEU A 56 3.06 -2.73 2.44
CA LEU A 56 2.99 -3.85 3.39
C LEU A 56 2.94 -5.20 2.65
N ALA A 57 2.22 -5.29 1.53
CA ALA A 57 2.19 -6.49 0.70
C ALA A 57 3.55 -6.77 0.04
N LEU A 58 4.22 -5.76 -0.50
CA LEU A 58 5.57 -5.88 -1.06
C LEU A 58 6.57 -6.39 -0.01
N LEU A 59 6.59 -5.77 1.17
CA LEU A 59 7.46 -6.17 2.28
C LEU A 59 7.16 -7.59 2.77
N ALA A 60 5.88 -7.94 2.94
CA ALA A 60 5.47 -9.29 3.33
C ALA A 60 5.86 -10.36 2.28
N GLY A 61 5.93 -9.95 1.01
CA GLY A 61 6.40 -10.76 -0.11
C GLY A 61 7.93 -10.80 -0.29
N GLY A 62 8.69 -10.26 0.67
CA GLY A 62 10.15 -10.26 0.65
C GLY A 62 10.78 -9.23 -0.30
N ASP A 63 10.00 -8.31 -0.85
CA ASP A 63 10.54 -7.23 -1.66
C ASP A 63 11.16 -6.16 -0.76
N MET A 64 12.49 -6.05 -0.84
CA MET A 64 13.29 -5.09 -0.09
C MET A 64 14.10 -4.15 -0.99
N ARG A 65 13.95 -4.26 -2.32
CA ARG A 65 14.89 -3.66 -3.26
C ARG A 65 14.26 -3.06 -4.51
N SER A 66 12.97 -3.31 -4.78
CA SER A 66 12.35 -2.75 -5.98
C SER A 66 12.24 -1.22 -5.91
N GLU A 67 12.37 -0.58 -7.07
CA GLU A 67 12.08 0.86 -7.18
C GLU A 67 10.66 1.20 -6.73
N SER A 68 9.70 0.31 -6.99
CA SER A 68 8.32 0.50 -6.54
C SER A 68 8.21 0.64 -5.02
N LEU A 69 8.93 -0.19 -4.25
CA LEU A 69 8.97 -0.07 -2.80
C LEU A 69 9.50 1.31 -2.39
N TYR A 70 10.65 1.74 -2.91
CA TYR A 70 11.26 3.01 -2.55
C TYR A 70 10.41 4.22 -2.97
N ASN A 71 9.80 4.18 -4.16
CA ASN A 71 8.91 5.24 -4.64
C ASN A 71 7.67 5.38 -3.75
N GLY A 72 7.12 4.27 -3.24
CA GLY A 72 6.00 4.31 -2.30
C GLY A 72 6.37 4.86 -0.93
N ILE A 73 7.57 4.52 -0.43
CA ILE A 73 8.11 5.10 0.81
C ILE A 73 8.33 6.61 0.64
N ASP A 74 8.94 7.03 -0.47
CA ASP A 74 9.12 8.45 -0.79
C ASP A 74 7.79 9.19 -0.87
N TYR A 75 6.79 8.61 -1.54
CA TYR A 75 5.43 9.16 -1.60
C TYR A 75 4.88 9.44 -0.20
N LEU A 76 4.95 8.47 0.72
CA LEU A 76 4.44 8.67 2.09
C LEU A 76 5.22 9.76 2.84
N ILE A 77 6.54 9.79 2.73
CA ILE A 77 7.36 10.82 3.40
C ILE A 77 7.05 12.21 2.84
N ARG A 78 7.01 12.34 1.50
CA ARG A 78 6.80 13.62 0.81
C ARG A 78 5.40 14.18 0.98
N THR A 79 4.40 13.32 1.16
CA THR A 79 3.00 13.74 1.37
C THR A 79 2.61 13.86 2.84
N GLN A 80 3.51 13.55 3.77
CA GLN A 80 3.27 13.76 5.19
C GLN A 80 3.19 15.27 5.49
N ARG A 81 2.18 15.65 6.29
CA ARG A 81 1.99 17.01 6.76
C ARG A 81 2.98 17.36 7.88
N PRO A 82 3.24 18.65 8.14
CA PRO A 82 4.11 19.08 9.23
C PRO A 82 3.68 18.62 10.63
N ASP A 83 2.40 18.31 10.83
CA ASP A 83 1.86 17.77 12.09
C ASP A 83 2.00 16.24 12.20
N GLY A 84 2.60 15.59 11.20
CA GLY A 84 2.82 14.15 11.14
C GLY A 84 1.66 13.34 10.58
N THR A 85 0.54 13.99 10.23
CA THR A 85 -0.64 13.33 9.62
C THR A 85 -0.55 13.30 8.09
N TRP A 86 -1.50 12.63 7.44
CA TRP A 86 -1.70 12.71 5.99
C TRP A 86 -3.10 13.22 5.67
N ASP A 87 -3.28 13.76 4.46
CA ASP A 87 -4.61 14.02 3.91
C ASP A 87 -5.08 12.83 3.08
N GLU A 88 -6.38 12.54 3.14
CA GLU A 88 -7.01 11.48 2.35
C GLU A 88 -8.45 11.89 2.03
N ASP A 89 -8.66 12.30 0.78
CA ASP A 89 -9.94 12.83 0.29
C ASP A 89 -10.85 11.74 -0.29
N TYR A 90 -10.28 10.58 -0.64
CA TYR A 90 -11.00 9.46 -1.23
C TYR A 90 -11.39 8.42 -0.19
N CYS A 91 -12.60 7.89 -0.28
CA CYS A 91 -13.01 6.74 0.52
C CYS A 91 -12.21 5.50 0.11
N THR A 92 -11.60 4.84 1.09
CA THR A 92 -10.84 3.60 0.89
C THR A 92 -11.48 2.40 1.58
N GLY A 93 -12.52 2.63 2.40
CA GLY A 93 -13.31 1.59 3.04
C GLY A 93 -14.60 1.28 2.30
N THR A 94 -15.03 0.01 2.37
CA THR A 94 -16.30 -0.44 1.78
C THR A 94 -17.20 -0.99 2.86
N GLY A 95 -18.41 -0.42 2.99
CA GLY A 95 -19.45 -1.00 3.83
C GLY A 95 -20.29 -2.00 3.05
N PHE A 96 -20.96 -1.53 2.00
CA PHE A 96 -21.71 -2.37 1.06
C PHE A 96 -21.25 -2.06 -0.37
N PRO A 97 -20.61 -3.01 -1.07
CA PRO A 97 -20.18 -2.82 -2.45
C PRO A 97 -21.26 -2.20 -3.34
N ARG A 98 -20.88 -1.19 -4.14
CA ARG A 98 -21.74 -0.47 -5.12
C ARG A 98 -22.80 0.46 -4.54
N VAL A 99 -23.04 0.44 -3.23
CA VAL A 99 -24.14 1.23 -2.63
C VAL A 99 -23.74 2.04 -1.40
N PHE A 100 -22.65 1.69 -0.71
CA PHE A 100 -22.21 2.40 0.49
C PHE A 100 -20.71 2.23 0.78
N TYR A 101 -20.00 3.36 0.80
CA TYR A 101 -18.56 3.43 1.04
C TYR A 101 -18.25 4.21 2.32
N LEU A 102 -17.12 3.89 2.94
CA LEU A 102 -16.74 4.39 4.26
C LEU A 102 -15.41 5.14 4.18
N ALA A 103 -15.38 6.31 4.81
CA ALA A 103 -14.15 7.01 5.13
C ALA A 103 -13.73 6.64 6.56
N TYR A 104 -12.83 5.67 6.69
CA TYR A 104 -12.19 5.38 7.97
C TYR A 104 -11.11 6.43 8.22
N VAL A 105 -11.46 7.48 8.96
CA VAL A 105 -10.61 8.68 9.10
C VAL A 105 -9.19 8.34 9.55
N GLU A 106 -9.01 7.38 10.45
CA GLU A 106 -7.70 7.01 10.98
C GLU A 106 -6.83 6.15 10.05
N TYR A 107 -7.38 5.63 8.95
CA TYR A 107 -6.59 4.83 7.99
C TYR A 107 -5.45 5.64 7.39
N ARG A 108 -5.70 6.92 7.11
CA ARG A 108 -4.71 7.86 6.59
C ARG A 108 -3.48 8.03 7.49
N ASN A 109 -3.58 7.72 8.78
CA ASN A 109 -2.46 7.85 9.72
C ASN A 109 -1.90 6.48 10.14
N THR A 110 -2.80 5.54 10.47
CA THR A 110 -2.42 4.26 11.06
C THR A 110 -1.65 3.38 10.07
N PHE A 111 -2.11 3.31 8.81
CA PHE A 111 -1.48 2.45 7.82
C PHE A 111 -0.13 2.99 7.34
N PRO A 112 0.05 4.29 7.01
CA PRO A 112 1.38 4.83 6.71
C PRO A 112 2.39 4.60 7.82
N LEU A 113 2.02 4.82 9.08
CA LEU A 113 2.90 4.55 10.22
C LEU A 113 3.26 3.07 10.31
N LEU A 114 2.30 2.17 10.10
CA LEU A 114 2.57 0.74 10.08
C LEU A 114 3.51 0.35 8.92
N ALA A 115 3.31 0.88 7.73
CA ALA A 115 4.14 0.60 6.56
C ALA A 115 5.58 1.10 6.75
N LEU A 116 5.75 2.35 7.17
CA LEU A 116 7.05 2.96 7.42
C LEU A 116 7.81 2.22 8.54
N SER A 117 7.14 1.90 9.65
CA SER A 117 7.77 1.16 10.74
C SER A 117 8.17 -0.26 10.33
N THR A 118 7.34 -0.95 9.53
CA THR A 118 7.65 -2.27 8.98
C THR A 118 8.86 -2.21 8.04
N PHE A 119 8.94 -1.19 7.19
CA PHE A 119 10.08 -0.98 6.30
C PHE A 119 11.38 -0.78 7.07
N VAL A 120 11.39 0.09 8.09
CA VAL A 120 12.57 0.35 8.93
C VAL A 120 13.04 -0.93 9.62
N GLN A 121 12.13 -1.68 10.26
CA GLN A 121 12.50 -2.95 10.93
C GLN A 121 13.07 -3.98 9.96
N ALA A 122 12.52 -4.06 8.75
CA ALA A 122 13.00 -4.97 7.72
C ALA A 122 14.38 -4.56 7.19
N ALA A 123 14.64 -3.25 7.04
CA ALA A 123 15.94 -2.72 6.63
C ALA A 123 17.03 -2.98 7.69
N GLU A 124 16.74 -2.68 8.97
CA GLU A 124 17.67 -2.95 10.08
C GLU A 124 18.02 -4.45 10.18
N SER A 125 17.04 -5.32 9.96
CA SER A 125 17.25 -6.77 9.96
C SER A 125 18.19 -7.26 8.85
N LEU A 126 18.33 -6.51 7.75
CA LEU A 126 19.26 -6.81 6.66
C LEU A 126 20.68 -6.31 6.94
N GLU A 127 20.86 -5.27 7.74
CA GLU A 127 22.18 -4.74 8.11
C GLU A 127 22.87 -5.59 9.19
N VAL A 128 22.09 -6.32 9.99
CA VAL A 128 22.58 -7.17 11.09
C VAL A 128 22.94 -8.60 10.63
N ASN A 129 22.55 -9.01 9.42
CA ASN A 129 22.85 -10.33 8.83
C ASN A 129 23.94 -10.25 7.74
#